data_AF-A0A387H3U9-F1
#
_entry.id   AF-A0A387H3U9-F1
#
_cell.length_a   1.000
_cell.length_b   1.000
_cell.length_c   1.000
_cell.angle_alpha   90.00
_cell.angle_beta   90.00
_cell.angle_gamma   90.00
#
_symmetry.space_group_name_H-M   'P 1'
#
loop_
_entity.id
_entity.type
_entity.pdbx_description
1 polymer ?
#
loop_
_entity_poly.entity_id
_entity_poly.type
_entity_poly.pdbx_seq_one_letter_code
_entity_poly.pdbx_strand_id
1 'polypeptide(L)'
;MNVQVLTDPFGRLLWASPALPGSTHDLTAARTHGIVNALTEAGLKCWADKAYQGAGGSIRVPFRGRRLKRWQRRHNSTHAKIRCLGEQAMATLKGWRLPRKLRCSTNRVTAIVQAVLVLHHTSARG
;
A
#
# COMPACT_ATOMS: atom_id res chain seq x y z
N MET A 1 5.87 -7.17 -11.22
CA MET A 1 4.81 -6.15 -11.32
C MET A 1 4.75 -5.37 -10.01
N ASN A 2 4.33 -4.12 -10.06
CA ASN A 2 4.09 -3.29 -8.88
C ASN A 2 2.58 -2.99 -8.80
N VAL A 3 1.94 -3.30 -7.67
CA VAL A 3 0.54 -2.99 -7.38
C VAL A 3 0.51 -2.25 -6.06
N GLN A 4 -0.13 -1.09 -6.07
CA GLN A 4 -0.32 -0.25 -4.90
C GLN A 4 -1.60 -0.65 -4.20
N VAL A 5 -1.60 -0.63 -2.87
CA VAL A 5 -2.75 -1.08 -2.07
C VAL A 5 -2.99 -0.08 -0.93
N LEU A 6 -4.24 0.30 -0.73
CA LEU A 6 -4.70 1.10 0.40
C LEU A 6 -5.55 0.24 1.33
N THR A 7 -5.31 0.39 2.62
CA THR A 7 -6.04 -0.30 3.69
C THR A 7 -6.51 0.70 4.72
N ASP A 8 -7.59 0.36 5.41
CA ASP A 8 -8.03 1.12 6.57
C ASP A 8 -7.12 0.85 7.80
N PRO A 9 -7.28 1.61 8.90
CA PRO A 9 -6.50 1.39 10.11
C PRO A 9 -6.70 0.02 10.80
N PHE A 10 -7.64 -0.81 10.33
CA PHE A 10 -7.91 -2.17 10.82
C PHE A 10 -7.39 -3.24 9.86
N GLY A 11 -6.69 -2.86 8.79
CA GLY A 11 -6.15 -3.78 7.78
C GLY A 11 -7.18 -4.25 6.75
N ARG A 12 -8.38 -3.64 6.67
CA ARG A 12 -9.34 -3.95 5.61
C ARG A 12 -8.89 -3.31 4.31
N LEU A 13 -8.96 -4.08 3.23
CA LEU A 13 -8.60 -3.62 1.90
C LEU A 13 -9.61 -2.60 1.38
N LEU A 14 -9.17 -1.37 1.12
CA LEU A 14 -10.03 -0.31 0.59
C LEU A 14 -9.92 -0.20 -0.91
N TRP A 15 -8.69 -0.27 -1.43
CA TRP A 15 -8.40 -0.04 -2.83
C TRP A 15 -7.10 -0.71 -3.24
N ALA A 16 -6.98 -1.07 -4.51
CA ALA A 16 -5.75 -1.54 -5.11
C ALA A 16 -5.64 -1.07 -6.56
N SER A 17 -4.42 -0.71 -6.96
CA SER A 17 -4.16 -0.12 -8.27
C SER A 17 -4.16 -1.15 -9.39
N PRO A 18 -4.31 -0.70 -10.64
CA PRO A 18 -3.79 -1.43 -11.79
C PRO A 18 -2.32 -1.79 -11.57
N ALA A 19 -1.91 -2.93 -12.12
CA ALA A 19 -0.50 -3.30 -12.05
C ALA A 19 0.36 -2.39 -12.94
N LEU A 20 1.59 -2.19 -12.52
CA LEU A 20 2.67 -1.57 -13.29
C LEU A 20 3.84 -2.55 -13.46
N PRO A 21 4.81 -2.29 -14.35
CA PRO A 21 6.04 -3.07 -14.43
C PRO A 21 6.71 -3.24 -13.07
N GLY A 22 7.35 -4.40 -12.85
CA GLY A 22 7.99 -4.70 -11.55
C GLY A 22 9.21 -3.82 -11.25
N SER A 23 9.79 -3.19 -12.26
CA SER A 23 10.90 -2.25 -12.14
C SER A 23 10.46 -0.83 -11.74
N THR A 24 9.15 -0.54 -11.75
CA THR A 24 8.63 0.76 -11.34
C THR A 24 8.81 0.93 -9.83
N HIS A 25 9.55 1.97 -9.43
CA HIS A 25 9.72 2.36 -8.03
C HIS A 25 8.36 2.67 -7.38
N ASP A 26 8.16 2.28 -6.12
CA ASP A 26 6.87 2.40 -5.43
C ASP A 26 6.35 3.84 -5.39
N LEU A 27 7.23 4.80 -5.11
CA LEU A 27 6.83 6.22 -5.13
C LEU A 27 6.38 6.67 -6.52
N THR A 28 7.02 6.18 -7.58
CA THR A 28 6.62 6.48 -8.95
C THR A 28 5.25 5.88 -9.24
N ALA A 29 5.03 4.62 -8.87
CA ALA A 29 3.74 3.96 -9.01
C ALA A 29 2.62 4.73 -8.27
N ALA A 30 2.88 5.15 -7.03
CA ALA A 30 1.92 5.93 -6.24
C ALA A 30 1.56 7.28 -6.87
N ARG A 31 2.54 7.96 -7.46
CA ARG A 31 2.33 9.23 -8.19
C ARG A 31 1.60 9.00 -9.51
N THR A 32 1.96 7.97 -10.26
CA THR A 32 1.28 7.59 -11.51
C THR A 32 -0.20 7.31 -11.27
N HIS A 33 -0.55 6.70 -10.14
CA HIS A 33 -1.94 6.43 -9.76
C HIS A 33 -2.62 7.58 -9.00
N GLY A 34 -1.97 8.74 -8.83
CA GLY A 34 -2.55 9.91 -8.18
C GLY A 34 -2.80 9.77 -6.67
N ILE A 35 -2.33 8.68 -6.05
CA ILE A 35 -2.63 8.33 -4.64
C ILE A 35 -2.16 9.44 -3.69
N VAL A 36 -0.96 9.97 -3.93
CA VAL A 36 -0.35 11.01 -3.08
C VAL A 36 -1.19 12.29 -3.10
N ASN A 37 -1.67 12.70 -4.29
CA ASN A 37 -2.48 13.90 -4.45
C ASN A 37 -3.86 13.70 -3.83
N ALA A 38 -4.53 12.59 -4.14
CA ALA A 38 -5.85 12.29 -3.62
C ALA A 38 -5.89 12.25 -2.07
N LEU A 39 -4.88 11.65 -1.44
CA LEU A 39 -4.76 11.63 0.03
C LEU A 39 -4.45 13.02 0.61
N THR A 40 -3.73 13.86 -0.12
CA THR A 40 -3.41 15.22 0.30
C THR A 40 -4.63 16.12 0.21
N GLU A 41 -5.34 16.08 -0.92
CA GLU A 41 -6.59 16.82 -1.15
C GLU A 41 -7.69 16.42 -0.16
N ALA A 42 -7.80 15.13 0.16
CA ALA A 42 -8.75 14.64 1.16
C ALA A 42 -8.32 14.92 2.61
N GLY A 43 -7.11 15.45 2.86
CA GLY A 43 -6.58 15.66 4.21
C GLY A 43 -6.32 14.35 4.99
N LEU A 44 -6.23 13.21 4.31
CA LEU A 44 -6.12 11.89 4.91
C LEU A 44 -4.66 11.47 5.10
N LYS A 45 -4.23 11.33 6.36
CA LYS A 45 -2.90 10.81 6.69
C LYS A 45 -2.79 9.33 6.31
N CYS A 46 -1.72 8.97 5.61
CA CYS A 46 -1.44 7.60 5.21
C CYS A 46 -0.05 7.17 5.67
N TRP A 47 0.07 5.96 6.22
CA TRP A 47 1.34 5.41 6.72
C TRP A 47 1.95 4.45 5.68
N ALA A 48 2.96 4.94 4.98
CA ALA A 48 3.64 4.20 3.92
C ALA A 48 5.02 3.70 4.38
N ASP A 49 5.57 2.72 3.67
CA ASP A 49 6.92 2.22 3.95
C ASP A 49 7.99 3.22 3.47
N LYS A 50 9.26 2.81 3.64
CA LYS A 50 10.43 3.66 3.32
C LYS A 50 10.59 3.92 1.83
N ALA A 51 10.03 3.10 0.94
CA ALA A 51 10.11 3.31 -0.51
C ALA A 51 9.30 4.54 -0.97
N TYR A 52 8.42 5.06 -0.11
CA TYR A 52 7.64 6.28 -0.36
C TYR A 52 8.31 7.53 0.21
N GLN A 53 9.59 7.44 0.61
CA GLN A 53 10.35 8.60 1.06
C GLN A 53 10.36 9.69 -0.02
N GLY A 54 9.99 10.91 0.35
CA GLY A 54 9.87 12.02 -0.59
C GLY A 54 8.51 12.14 -1.27
N ALA A 55 7.51 11.35 -0.87
CA ALA A 55 6.13 11.53 -1.32
C ALA A 55 5.57 12.91 -0.98
N GLY A 56 5.87 13.44 0.22
CA GLY A 56 5.31 14.70 0.70
C GLY A 56 3.83 14.60 1.08
N GLY A 57 3.19 15.76 1.28
CA GLY A 57 1.77 15.87 1.58
C GLY A 57 1.36 15.09 2.84
N SER A 58 0.32 14.27 2.70
CA SER A 58 -0.25 13.47 3.80
C SER A 58 0.47 12.14 4.06
N ILE A 59 1.48 11.78 3.28
CA ILE A 59 2.19 10.49 3.42
C ILE A 59 3.21 10.55 4.56
N ARG A 60 3.11 9.60 5.50
CA ARG A 60 3.99 9.45 6.66
C ARG A 60 4.86 8.20 6.50
N VAL A 61 6.16 8.41 6.53
CA VAL A 61 7.20 7.36 6.37
C VAL A 61 8.09 7.33 7.62
N PRO A 62 8.69 6.17 7.95
CA PRO A 62 9.55 6.08 9.14
C PRO A 62 10.91 6.74 8.87
N PHE A 63 11.55 7.24 9.93
CA PHE A 63 12.88 7.86 9.83
C PHE A 63 13.95 6.84 9.41
N ARG A 64 14.81 7.21 8.45
CA ARG A 64 15.97 6.43 7.97
C ARG A 64 17.26 6.89 8.64
N GLY A 65 18.19 5.95 8.86
CA GLY A 65 19.55 6.26 9.31
C GLY A 65 20.08 5.32 10.40
N ARG A 66 21.38 5.40 10.65
CA ARG A 66 22.03 4.77 11.81
C ARG A 66 22.00 5.77 12.98
N ARG A 67 21.89 5.28 14.22
CA ARG A 67 21.86 6.10 15.46
C ARG A 67 20.70 7.10 15.54
N LEU A 68 19.46 6.61 15.34
CA LEU A 68 18.26 7.41 15.54
C LEU A 68 18.13 7.93 16.98
N LYS A 69 17.66 9.17 17.16
CA LYS A 69 17.30 9.74 18.46
C LYS A 69 16.16 8.91 19.09
N ARG A 70 16.04 8.93 20.43
CA ARG A 70 15.02 8.14 21.15
C ARG A 70 13.60 8.38 20.63
N TRP A 71 13.25 9.63 20.36
CA TRP A 71 11.92 9.98 19.83
C TRP A 71 11.69 9.48 18.40
N GLN A 72 12.72 9.45 17.54
CA GLN A 72 12.63 8.90 16.18
C GLN A 72 12.42 7.38 16.22
N ARG A 73 13.08 6.68 17.15
CA ARG A 73 12.84 5.24 17.36
C ARG A 73 11.41 4.99 17.81
N ARG A 74 10.91 5.78 18.77
CA ARG A 74 9.52 5.69 19.25
C ARG A 74 8.53 5.91 18.10
N HIS A 75 8.76 6.94 17.27
CA HIS A 75 7.95 7.17 16.07
C HIS A 75 7.97 5.95 15.14
N ASN A 76 9.14 5.40 14.82
CA ASN A 76 9.27 4.23 13.96
C ASN A 76 8.58 2.99 14.55
N SER A 77 8.62 2.79 15.87
CA SER A 77 7.92 1.69 16.54
C SER A 77 6.39 1.83 16.43
N THR A 78 5.85 3.03 16.65
CA THR A 78 4.41 3.28 16.46
C THR A 78 4.01 3.15 14.99
N HIS A 79 4.83 3.68 14.08
CA HIS A 79 4.64 3.56 12.63
C HIS A 79 4.59 2.09 12.18
N ALA A 80 5.53 1.26 12.67
CA ALA A 80 5.56 -0.17 12.38
C ALA A 80 4.31 -0.92 12.88
N LYS A 81 3.76 -0.54 14.04
CA LYS A 81 2.51 -1.14 14.56
C LYS A 81 1.33 -0.86 13.63
N ILE A 82 1.19 0.36 13.13
CA ILE A 82 0.15 0.73 12.16
C ILE A 82 0.35 -0.05 10.86
N ARG A 83 1.59 -0.12 10.38
CA ARG A 83 1.94 -0.82 9.14
C ARG A 83 1.74 -2.33 9.19
N CYS A 84 1.86 -2.95 10.36
CA CYS A 84 1.68 -4.39 10.53
C CYS A 84 0.32 -4.85 9.99
N LEU A 85 -0.74 -4.06 10.18
CA LEU A 85 -2.09 -4.37 9.69
C LEU A 85 -2.17 -4.31 8.15
N GLY A 86 -1.55 -3.29 7.54
CA GLY A 86 -1.43 -3.21 6.07
C GLY A 86 -0.59 -4.35 5.48
N GLU A 87 0.45 -4.79 6.19
CA GLU A 87 1.27 -5.93 5.80
C GLU A 87 0.51 -7.25 5.90
N GLN A 88 -0.33 -7.43 6.92
CA GLN A 88 -1.24 -8.57 7.03
C GLN A 88 -2.25 -8.61 5.87
N ALA A 89 -2.87 -7.48 5.54
CA ALA A 89 -3.77 -7.39 4.38
C ALA A 89 -3.06 -7.79 3.07
N MET A 90 -1.83 -7.30 2.88
CA MET A 90 -0.99 -7.67 1.73
C MET A 90 -0.58 -9.13 1.74
N ALA A 91 -0.32 -9.72 2.91
CA ALA A 91 -0.01 -11.14 3.05
C ALA A 91 -1.22 -12.00 2.69
N THR A 92 -2.42 -11.63 3.14
CA THR A 92 -3.69 -12.25 2.75
C THR A 92 -3.83 -12.21 1.22
N LEU A 93 -3.70 -11.04 0.60
CA LEU A 93 -3.75 -10.92 -0.87
C LEU A 93 -2.75 -11.83 -1.59
N LYS A 94 -1.50 -11.87 -1.13
CA LYS A 94 -0.47 -12.77 -1.70
C LYS A 94 -0.83 -14.25 -1.50
N GLY A 95 -1.46 -14.59 -0.38
CA GLY A 95 -1.94 -15.93 -0.03
C GLY A 95 -2.99 -16.49 -1.00
N TRP A 96 -3.77 -15.63 -1.67
CA TRP A 96 -4.74 -16.02 -2.70
C TRP A 96 -4.08 -16.47 -4.01
N ARG A 97 -2.77 -16.74 -3.97
CA ARG A 97 -1.91 -17.14 -5.10
C ARG A 97 -1.96 -16.16 -6.26
N LEU A 98 -2.29 -14.90 -5.98
CA LEU A 98 -2.21 -13.80 -6.93
C LEU A 98 -0.85 -13.88 -7.67
N PRO A 99 0.32 -13.81 -7.03
CA PRO A 99 1.61 -13.85 -7.76
C PRO A 99 1.84 -15.10 -8.63
N ARG A 100 1.24 -16.25 -8.31
CA ARG A 100 1.37 -17.51 -9.09
C ARG A 100 0.51 -17.51 -10.35
N LYS A 101 -0.70 -16.93 -10.31
CA LYS A 101 -1.57 -16.75 -11.49
C LYS A 101 -1.20 -15.53 -12.33
N LEU A 102 -0.45 -14.59 -11.74
CA LEU A 102 -0.14 -13.26 -12.29
C LEU A 102 1.21 -13.19 -13.04
N ARG A 103 1.83 -14.33 -13.38
CA ARG A 103 3.05 -14.36 -14.22
C ARG A 103 2.83 -13.85 -15.65
N CYS A 104 1.59 -13.65 -16.09
CA CYS A 104 1.26 -13.23 -17.44
C CYS A 104 0.41 -11.96 -17.46
N SER A 105 0.93 -10.94 -18.13
CA SER A 105 0.30 -9.66 -18.51
C SER A 105 -0.27 -8.78 -17.38
N THR A 106 0.26 -7.57 -17.27
CA THR A 106 -0.18 -6.47 -16.40
C THR A 106 -1.70 -6.22 -16.47
N ASN A 107 -2.31 -6.38 -17.64
CA ASN A 107 -3.75 -6.14 -17.84
C ASN A 107 -4.63 -7.18 -17.12
N ARG A 108 -4.22 -8.46 -17.17
CA ARG A 108 -4.94 -9.55 -16.49
C ARG A 108 -4.83 -9.42 -14.97
N VAL A 109 -3.71 -8.85 -14.50
CA VAL A 109 -3.50 -8.55 -13.08
C VAL A 109 -4.45 -7.49 -12.57
N THR A 110 -4.58 -6.39 -13.30
CA THR A 110 -5.51 -5.32 -12.96
C THR A 110 -6.93 -5.85 -12.81
N ALA A 111 -7.41 -6.66 -13.77
CA ALA A 111 -8.76 -7.25 -13.71
C ALA A 111 -8.97 -8.14 -12.48
N ILE A 112 -7.98 -8.96 -12.11
CA ILE A 112 -8.07 -9.83 -10.94
C ILE A 112 -8.03 -9.02 -9.64
N VAL A 113 -7.16 -8.01 -9.55
CA VAL A 113 -7.08 -7.11 -8.39
C VAL A 113 -8.41 -6.38 -8.18
N GLN A 114 -9.02 -5.86 -9.25
CA GLN A 114 -10.35 -5.23 -9.18
C GLN A 114 -11.43 -6.23 -8.76
N ALA A 115 -11.42 -7.46 -9.28
CA ALA A 115 -12.36 -8.49 -8.87
C ALA A 115 -12.22 -8.87 -7.38
N VAL A 116 -10.99 -8.98 -6.87
CA VAL A 116 -10.74 -9.26 -5.45
C VAL A 116 -11.19 -8.10 -4.56
N LEU A 117 -11.00 -6.84 -5.01
CA LEU A 117 -11.54 -5.68 -4.29
C LEU A 117 -13.06 -5.74 -4.18
N VAL A 118 -13.75 -6.01 -5.29
CA VAL A 118 -15.21 -6.13 -5.31
C VAL A 118 -15.67 -7.24 -4.36
N LEU A 119 -15.07 -8.43 -4.44
CA LEU A 119 -15.40 -9.56 -3.56
C LEU A 119 -15.16 -9.25 -2.08
N HIS A 120 -14.06 -8.57 -1.75
CA HIS A 120 -13.76 -8.20 -0.38
C HIS A 120 -14.74 -7.15 0.17
N HIS A 121 -15.21 -6.22 -0.67
CA HIS A 121 -16.22 -5.23 -0.29
C HIS A 121 -17.62 -5.84 -0.14
N THR A 122 -17.98 -6.83 -0.96
CA THR A 122 -19.28 -7.52 -0.84
C THR A 122 -19.33 -8.44 0.37
N SER A 123 -18.25 -9.15 0.70
CA SER A 123 -18.22 -10.07 1.84
C SER A 123 -18.11 -9.36 3.20
N ALA A 124 -17.68 -8.10 3.24
CA ALA A 124 -17.61 -7.28 4.46
C ALA A 124 -18.93 -6.55 4.79
N ARG A 125 -19.96 -6.69 3.95
CA ARG A 125 -21.30 -6.10 4.12
C ARG A 125 -22.35 -7.11 4.61
N GLY A 126 -21.94 -8.34 4.93
CA GLY A 126 -22.79 -9.40 5.48
C GLY A 126 -22.67 -9.50 6.98
#